data_AF-A0A7Y3NX24-F1
#
_entry.id   AF-A0A7Y3NX24-F1
#
_cell.length_a   1.000
_cell.length_b   1.000
_cell.length_c   1.000
_cell.angle_alpha   90.00
_cell.angle_beta   90.00
_cell.angle_gamma   90.00
#
_symmetry.space_group_name_H-M   'P 1'
#
loop_
_entity.id
_entity.type
_entity.pdbx_description
1 polymer ?
#
loop_
_entity_poly.entity_id
_entity_poly.type
_entity_poly.pdbx_seq_one_letter_code
_entity_poly.pdbx_strand_id
1 'polypeptide(L)'
;MRHAIQKHLGIVTVAWTMAMFLTVWPALAQAGTAISSAAKARGPIQVFVLVGDENMLEQGVIGSSGSQPKPGTLQAVVAHNPKYAFLRGKDGKWVTRHDVVVYDLDPILNNTKAAGHYLQVGDVPYGGRPTKHCIGPELMFGTIMGRHFKQPVLIVRFAALPSPWFAEGSRSLGHDFLPPTSRGSEAITGGWDVIHFNWGIWDAMYFSKSSRYYQGHGNTTSVADYENNLRKLVARLKLTGAKLIFANTTPIWKGPPGRPNGDVNAFNAVAKKLMEENGVTYENLNALVPPNGTPKNHNVHAVGNLAPQVTKDILAAIASRKHNCRPLPRVLMIGDSITGTYVKRVMYNLDGKADVYMIPTNGEGTWFGLRKINDWLQPKQYLLSGDSYLELVDGLRSTFKHLGKVFPGYHGQGYKLDGLVWFQGTDDCKSNAMTAAYQTNLVNLIGDLRKDLHAPRLPVVVAAIPPASVWQRANAEKVFKAQMAVGNPRKYPAFAGNVASIDTNSDRYAKDQCPGGRDLFDGNADSYLKLGSQMAKAMLHLLAAEHAALPKGANGASRR
;
A
#
# COMPACT_ATOMS: atom_id res chain seq x y z
N MET A 1 25.93 69.39 53.26
CA MET A 1 26.37 70.25 52.13
C MET A 1 26.22 69.47 50.83
N ARG A 2 25.31 69.94 49.97
CA ARG A 2 25.12 69.76 48.51
C ARG A 2 25.75 68.55 47.77
N HIS A 3 24.87 67.72 47.18
CA HIS A 3 24.64 67.46 45.72
C HIS A 3 24.07 66.02 45.56
N ALA A 4 22.79 65.74 45.22
CA ALA A 4 22.00 66.08 44.02
C ALA A 4 22.69 65.49 42.75
N ILE A 5 22.18 64.55 41.94
CA ILE A 5 20.84 64.36 41.32
C ILE A 5 20.82 63.00 40.55
N GLN A 6 19.60 62.54 40.21
CA GLN A 6 19.19 61.62 39.12
C GLN A 6 18.96 60.12 39.42
N LYS A 7 17.68 59.77 39.65
CA LYS A 7 16.94 58.73 38.90
C LYS A 7 15.43 58.84 39.18
N HIS A 8 14.70 59.44 38.24
CA HIS A 8 13.23 59.45 38.17
C HIS A 8 12.82 59.19 36.73
N LEU A 9 12.07 58.11 36.49
CA LEU A 9 11.17 57.83 35.36
C LEU A 9 10.78 56.35 35.50
N GLY A 10 9.54 55.92 35.71
CA GLY A 10 8.26 56.58 35.90
C GLY A 10 7.25 55.51 36.31
N ILE A 11 6.50 55.76 37.38
CA ILE A 11 5.33 55.00 37.80
C ILE A 11 4.11 55.78 37.32
N VAL A 12 3.67 55.52 36.08
CA VAL A 12 2.29 55.66 35.56
C VAL A 12 2.34 54.86 34.25
N THR A 13 1.78 53.64 34.12
CA THR A 13 0.47 53.41 33.48
C THR A 13 0.26 51.88 33.44
N VAL A 14 -0.43 51.28 34.42
CA VAL A 14 -0.90 49.88 34.35
C VAL A 14 -2.35 49.84 34.82
N ALA A 15 -3.25 50.38 33.98
CA ALA A 15 -4.69 50.29 34.21
C ALA A 15 -5.51 50.29 32.91
N TRP A 16 -4.93 49.84 31.78
CA TRP A 16 -5.65 49.80 30.48
C TRP A 16 -5.33 48.59 29.58
N THR A 17 -4.88 47.45 30.12
CA THR A 17 -4.59 46.24 29.32
C THR A 17 -5.20 44.93 29.86
N MET A 18 -6.23 44.99 30.72
CA MET A 18 -6.98 43.79 31.18
C MET A 18 -8.45 43.73 30.74
N ALA A 19 -8.91 44.63 29.88
CA ALA A 19 -10.31 44.63 29.40
C ALA A 19 -10.51 43.99 28.00
N MET A 20 -9.45 43.58 27.29
CA MET A 20 -9.57 42.98 25.94
C MET A 20 -9.43 41.45 25.90
N PHE A 21 -9.17 40.78 27.03
CA PHE A 21 -9.01 39.31 27.07
C PHE A 21 -10.28 38.54 27.48
N LEU A 22 -11.35 39.22 27.90
CA LEU A 22 -12.60 38.57 28.33
C LEU A 22 -13.69 38.48 27.26
N THR A 23 -13.51 39.10 26.09
CA THR A 23 -14.49 39.07 24.99
C THR A 23 -14.14 38.09 23.87
N VAL A 24 -12.90 37.59 23.79
CA VAL A 24 -12.46 36.67 22.73
C VAL A 24 -12.65 35.19 23.12
N TRP A 25 -12.66 34.88 24.42
CA TRP A 25 -12.84 33.50 24.92
C TRP A 25 -14.26 32.94 24.72
N PRO A 26 -15.35 33.72 24.98
CA PRO A 26 -16.71 33.23 24.73
C PRO A 26 -16.96 33.02 23.23
N ALA A 27 -16.38 33.86 22.37
CA ALA A 27 -16.54 33.77 20.91
C ALA A 27 -15.81 32.54 20.33
N LEU A 28 -14.61 32.21 20.81
CA LEU A 28 -13.89 30.99 20.40
C LEU A 28 -14.57 29.72 20.92
N ALA A 29 -15.09 29.74 22.15
CA ALA A 29 -15.87 28.63 22.70
C ALA A 29 -17.21 28.44 21.98
N GLN A 30 -17.95 29.52 21.71
CA GLN A 30 -19.19 29.49 20.94
C GLN A 30 -18.97 29.07 19.50
N ALA A 31 -17.92 29.56 18.84
CA ALA A 31 -17.53 29.11 17.50
C ALA A 31 -17.16 27.62 17.50
N GLY A 32 -16.40 27.14 18.49
CA GLY A 32 -16.09 25.72 18.66
C GLY A 32 -17.34 24.84 18.85
N THR A 33 -18.30 25.29 19.68
CA THR A 33 -19.57 24.58 19.87
C THR A 33 -20.49 24.65 18.65
N ALA A 34 -20.54 25.78 17.94
CA ALA A 34 -21.36 25.96 16.75
C ALA A 34 -20.83 25.12 15.58
N ILE A 35 -19.51 25.09 15.38
CA ILE A 35 -18.85 24.23 14.39
C ILE A 35 -19.08 22.74 14.71
N SER A 36 -18.97 22.34 15.99
CA SER A 36 -19.29 20.98 16.42
C SER A 36 -20.77 20.62 16.16
N SER A 37 -21.70 21.55 16.42
CA SER A 37 -23.12 21.33 16.13
C SER A 37 -23.43 21.24 14.63
N ALA A 38 -22.77 22.04 13.79
CA ALA A 38 -22.95 22.05 12.35
C ALA A 38 -22.35 20.78 11.70
N ALA A 39 -21.20 20.31 12.20
CA ALA A 39 -20.61 19.05 11.77
C ALA A 39 -21.46 17.85 12.17
N LYS A 40 -22.04 17.85 13.38
CA LYS A 40 -22.99 16.83 13.84
C LYS A 40 -24.29 16.86 13.02
N ALA A 41 -24.71 18.03 12.53
CA ALA A 41 -25.86 18.19 11.64
C ALA A 41 -25.62 17.62 10.22
N ARG A 42 -24.37 17.51 9.76
CA ARG A 42 -24.02 16.90 8.46
C ARG A 42 -23.98 15.38 8.48
N GLY A 43 -24.20 14.71 9.62
CA GLY A 43 -24.20 13.24 9.71
C GLY A 43 -22.81 12.60 9.59
N PRO A 44 -22.73 11.25 9.67
CA PRO A 44 -21.46 10.54 9.60
C PRO A 44 -20.80 10.64 8.22
N ILE A 45 -19.47 10.68 8.19
CA ILE A 45 -18.69 10.64 6.95
C ILE A 45 -19.00 9.34 6.19
N GLN A 46 -19.36 9.44 4.91
CA GLN A 46 -19.55 8.27 4.05
C GLN A 46 -18.20 7.77 3.54
N VAL A 47 -17.83 6.54 3.84
CA VAL A 47 -16.50 5.99 3.55
C VAL A 47 -16.57 4.97 2.44
N PHE A 48 -15.78 5.18 1.39
CA PHE A 48 -15.58 4.24 0.30
C PHE A 48 -14.12 3.81 0.23
N VAL A 49 -13.88 2.51 0.12
CA VAL A 49 -12.52 1.96 0.00
C VAL A 49 -12.27 1.55 -1.44
N LEU A 50 -11.21 2.07 -2.03
CA LEU A 50 -10.81 1.82 -3.41
C LEU A 50 -9.52 1.00 -3.38
N VAL A 51 -9.62 -0.31 -3.60
CA VAL A 51 -8.49 -1.24 -3.53
C VAL A 51 -8.10 -1.67 -4.93
N GLY A 52 -6.81 -1.64 -5.26
CA GLY A 52 -6.38 -2.09 -6.57
C GLY A 52 -4.89 -2.20 -6.79
N ASP A 53 -4.53 -2.54 -8.02
CA ASP A 53 -3.15 -2.43 -8.51
C ASP A 53 -2.81 -0.97 -8.89
N GLU A 54 -1.71 -0.75 -9.62
CA GLU A 54 -1.28 0.59 -10.02
C GLU A 54 -2.27 1.36 -10.90
N ASN A 55 -3.28 0.68 -11.47
CA ASN A 55 -4.34 1.31 -12.28
C ASN A 55 -5.48 1.88 -11.40
N MET A 56 -5.48 1.59 -10.10
CA MET A 56 -6.34 2.31 -9.14
C MET A 56 -5.72 3.66 -8.73
N LEU A 57 -4.44 3.88 -9.04
CA LEU A 57 -3.74 5.14 -8.80
C LEU A 57 -3.84 6.09 -10.00
N GLU A 58 -3.31 7.30 -9.84
CA GLU A 58 -3.33 8.31 -10.88
C GLU A 58 -2.31 8.01 -11.98
N GLN A 59 -2.82 7.66 -13.17
CA GLN A 59 -2.02 7.52 -14.40
C GLN A 59 -2.61 8.30 -15.58
N GLY A 60 -3.89 8.71 -15.52
CA GLY A 60 -4.53 9.50 -16.57
C GLY A 60 -3.89 10.88 -16.72
N VAL A 61 -3.23 11.14 -17.84
CA VAL A 61 -2.39 12.33 -18.02
C VAL A 61 -3.25 13.59 -18.14
N ILE A 62 -2.95 14.63 -17.37
CA ILE A 62 -3.71 15.88 -17.41
C ILE A 62 -3.39 16.70 -18.67
N GLY A 63 -2.12 16.74 -19.07
CA GLY A 63 -1.58 17.61 -20.12
C GLY A 63 -0.89 18.86 -19.55
N SER A 64 0.02 19.46 -20.31
CA SER A 64 0.84 20.59 -19.84
C SER A 64 0.15 21.94 -20.10
N SER A 65 0.22 22.85 -19.13
CA SER A 65 -0.25 24.22 -19.33
C SER A 65 0.53 24.91 -20.47
N GLY A 66 -0.18 25.61 -21.37
CA GLY A 66 0.42 26.37 -22.48
C GLY A 66 0.87 25.55 -23.69
N SER A 67 0.67 24.23 -23.70
CA SER A 67 0.92 23.37 -24.88
C SER A 67 -0.39 22.98 -25.55
N GLN A 68 -0.34 22.65 -26.85
CA GLN A 68 -1.50 22.07 -27.53
C GLN A 68 -1.90 20.74 -26.86
N PRO A 69 -3.16 20.55 -26.44
CA PRO A 69 -3.59 19.34 -25.77
C PRO A 69 -3.41 18.12 -26.68
N LYS A 70 -2.61 17.14 -26.22
CA LYS A 70 -2.45 15.87 -26.93
C LYS A 70 -3.72 15.02 -26.82
N PRO A 71 -4.04 14.18 -27.83
CA PRO A 71 -5.13 13.22 -27.73
C PRO A 71 -5.08 12.40 -26.42
N GLY A 72 -6.24 12.19 -25.82
CA GLY A 72 -6.39 11.41 -24.58
C GLY A 72 -5.95 12.10 -23.29
N THR A 73 -5.36 13.30 -23.32
CA THR A 73 -5.10 14.08 -22.10
C THR A 73 -6.40 14.66 -21.52
N LEU A 74 -6.45 14.90 -20.20
CA LEU A 74 -7.63 15.50 -19.57
C LEU A 74 -7.99 16.86 -20.16
N GLN A 75 -6.99 17.68 -20.48
CA GLN A 75 -7.19 18.96 -21.16
C GLN A 75 -7.93 18.78 -22.50
N ALA A 76 -7.49 17.86 -23.35
CA ALA A 76 -8.14 17.58 -24.64
C ALA A 76 -9.55 17.01 -24.45
N VAL A 77 -9.71 16.09 -23.50
CA VAL A 77 -10.99 15.44 -23.18
C VAL A 77 -12.04 16.45 -22.71
N VAL A 78 -11.66 17.36 -21.81
CA VAL A 78 -12.57 18.40 -21.29
C VAL A 78 -12.89 19.46 -22.35
N ALA A 79 -11.92 19.82 -23.20
CA ALA A 79 -12.14 20.79 -24.28
C ALA A 79 -13.13 20.28 -25.33
N HIS A 80 -13.10 18.99 -25.66
CA HIS A 80 -13.95 18.41 -26.71
C HIS A 80 -15.23 17.75 -26.18
N ASN A 81 -15.35 17.52 -24.87
CA ASN A 81 -16.51 16.83 -24.29
C ASN A 81 -17.20 17.67 -23.20
N PRO A 82 -18.30 18.37 -23.53
CA PRO A 82 -19.03 19.22 -22.59
C PRO A 82 -19.50 18.50 -21.33
N LYS A 83 -19.64 17.16 -21.36
CA LYS A 83 -20.05 16.38 -20.19
C LYS A 83 -19.07 16.51 -19.01
N TYR A 84 -17.82 16.89 -19.27
CA TYR A 84 -16.78 17.09 -18.25
C TYR A 84 -16.47 18.56 -17.96
N ALA A 85 -17.23 19.51 -18.54
CA ALA A 85 -17.00 20.95 -18.34
C ALA A 85 -17.03 21.36 -16.86
N PHE A 86 -17.77 20.62 -16.02
CA PHE A 86 -17.84 20.85 -14.57
C PHE A 86 -16.49 20.67 -13.85
N LEU A 87 -15.50 20.03 -14.47
CA LEU A 87 -14.14 19.94 -13.90
C LEU A 87 -13.41 21.28 -13.97
N ARG A 88 -13.90 22.23 -14.77
CA ARG A 88 -13.38 23.60 -14.87
C ARG A 88 -14.30 24.58 -14.15
N GLY A 89 -13.71 25.45 -13.35
CA GLY A 89 -14.38 26.60 -12.75
C GLY A 89 -14.66 27.68 -13.77
N LYS A 90 -15.45 28.68 -13.38
CA LYS A 90 -15.75 29.86 -14.22
C LYS A 90 -14.50 30.68 -14.58
N ASP A 91 -13.46 30.58 -13.75
CA ASP A 91 -12.14 31.19 -13.94
C ASP A 91 -11.22 30.35 -14.84
N GLY A 92 -11.72 29.25 -15.41
CA GLY A 92 -10.95 28.32 -16.23
C GLY A 92 -10.00 27.44 -15.44
N LYS A 93 -9.94 27.51 -14.11
CA LYS A 93 -9.09 26.62 -13.28
C LYS A 93 -9.76 25.29 -13.02
N TRP A 94 -8.98 24.29 -12.62
CA TRP A 94 -9.54 23.00 -12.20
C TRP A 94 -10.30 23.14 -10.87
N VAL A 95 -11.45 22.50 -10.77
CA VAL A 95 -12.29 22.52 -9.56
C VAL A 95 -11.72 21.59 -8.49
N THR A 96 -11.69 22.08 -7.25
CA THR A 96 -11.47 21.26 -6.04
C THR A 96 -12.79 21.10 -5.30
N ARG A 97 -13.07 19.88 -4.82
CA ARG A 97 -14.27 19.54 -4.04
C ARG A 97 -13.93 19.43 -2.55
N HIS A 98 -14.48 20.33 -1.75
CA HIS A 98 -14.26 20.34 -0.29
C HIS A 98 -15.19 19.41 0.50
N ASP A 99 -16.16 18.79 -0.18
CA ASP A 99 -17.09 17.81 0.36
C ASP A 99 -16.60 16.35 0.21
N VAL A 100 -15.48 16.15 -0.49
CA VAL A 100 -14.87 14.84 -0.71
C VAL A 100 -13.40 14.90 -0.32
N VAL A 101 -12.97 13.97 0.53
CA VAL A 101 -11.58 13.81 0.97
C VAL A 101 -11.05 12.49 0.39
N VAL A 102 -9.82 12.51 -0.10
CA VAL A 102 -9.07 11.34 -0.54
C VAL A 102 -7.93 11.11 0.45
N TYR A 103 -7.78 9.85 0.87
CA TYR A 103 -6.73 9.40 1.77
C TYR A 103 -6.08 8.15 1.22
N ASP A 104 -4.76 8.20 1.00
CA ASP A 104 -3.99 7.07 0.55
C ASP A 104 -3.49 6.24 1.74
N LEU A 105 -3.80 4.95 1.69
CA LEU A 105 -3.49 3.93 2.66
C LEU A 105 -2.45 2.98 2.03
N ASP A 106 -1.19 3.06 2.44
CA ASP A 106 -0.11 2.16 1.99
C ASP A 106 0.99 2.12 3.05
N PRO A 107 1.12 1.11 3.90
CA PRO A 107 2.10 1.12 4.99
C PRO A 107 3.56 0.98 4.54
N ILE A 108 3.84 0.50 3.32
CA ILE A 108 5.23 0.34 2.81
C ILE A 108 5.80 1.70 2.38
N LEU A 109 4.96 2.58 1.82
CA LEU A 109 5.37 3.93 1.39
C LEU A 109 4.88 5.04 2.33
N ASN A 110 3.82 4.81 3.10
CA ASN A 110 3.21 5.81 3.95
C ASN A 110 3.87 5.90 5.32
N ASN A 111 5.09 6.42 5.31
CA ASN A 111 5.62 7.10 6.48
C ASN A 111 5.05 8.54 6.61
N THR A 112 3.93 8.87 5.92
CA THR A 112 3.31 10.19 6.03
C THR A 112 2.18 10.14 7.04
N LYS A 113 2.41 10.79 8.19
CA LYS A 113 1.36 11.18 9.14
C LYS A 113 0.44 12.29 8.57
N ALA A 114 0.41 12.46 7.24
CA ALA A 114 -0.28 13.55 6.58
C ALA A 114 -1.79 13.29 6.58
N ALA A 115 -2.57 14.36 6.73
CA ALA A 115 -4.00 14.30 6.57
C ALA A 115 -4.36 13.97 5.11
N GLY A 116 -5.57 13.44 4.90
CA GLY A 116 -6.16 13.34 3.57
C GLY A 116 -6.33 14.73 2.95
N HIS A 117 -6.43 14.76 1.62
CA HIS A 117 -6.57 15.97 0.84
C HIS A 117 -7.97 16.05 0.21
N TYR A 118 -8.40 17.26 -0.11
CA TYR A 118 -9.65 17.43 -0.86
C TYR A 118 -9.53 16.85 -2.26
N LEU A 119 -10.64 16.33 -2.80
CA LEU A 119 -10.67 15.79 -4.15
C LEU A 119 -10.41 16.91 -5.16
N GLN A 120 -9.41 16.73 -6.01
CA GLN A 120 -8.96 17.73 -6.97
C GLN A 120 -8.46 17.07 -8.26
N VAL A 121 -8.29 17.87 -9.31
CA VAL A 121 -7.57 17.44 -10.51
C VAL A 121 -6.07 17.54 -10.24
N GLY A 122 -5.37 16.42 -10.37
CA GLY A 122 -3.93 16.32 -10.10
C GLY A 122 -3.64 15.52 -8.85
N ASP A 123 -2.69 14.60 -8.98
CA ASP A 123 -2.14 13.85 -7.88
C ASP A 123 -1.40 14.76 -6.89
N VAL A 124 -1.40 14.37 -5.62
CA VAL A 124 -0.61 15.02 -4.57
C VAL A 124 0.63 14.19 -4.23
N PRO A 125 1.71 14.81 -3.73
CA PRO A 125 2.83 14.05 -3.20
C PRO A 125 2.36 13.19 -2.03
N TYR A 126 2.76 11.91 -2.03
CA TYR A 126 2.44 10.96 -0.99
C TYR A 126 3.55 9.93 -0.87
N GLY A 127 3.87 9.49 0.35
CA GLY A 127 4.88 8.45 0.57
C GLY A 127 6.28 8.76 -0.01
N GLY A 128 6.62 10.03 -0.18
CA GLY A 128 7.88 10.46 -0.81
C GLY A 128 7.89 10.41 -2.36
N ARG A 129 6.75 10.09 -3.00
CA ARG A 129 6.56 10.17 -4.45
C ARG A 129 6.28 11.62 -4.88
N PRO A 130 6.96 12.16 -5.90
CA PRO A 130 6.57 13.43 -6.50
C PRO A 130 5.28 13.29 -7.32
N THR A 131 4.57 14.41 -7.54
CA THR A 131 3.40 14.44 -8.42
C THR A 131 3.77 14.09 -9.85
N LYS A 132 2.95 13.29 -10.53
CA LYS A 132 3.06 12.93 -11.94
C LYS A 132 2.20 13.80 -12.85
N HIS A 133 1.37 14.67 -12.29
CA HIS A 133 0.39 15.47 -13.03
C HIS A 133 -0.65 14.60 -13.75
N CYS A 134 -1.19 13.64 -12.99
CA CYS A 134 -2.19 12.68 -13.47
C CYS A 134 -3.48 12.73 -12.62
N ILE A 135 -4.52 12.06 -13.12
CA ILE A 135 -5.75 11.72 -12.39
C ILE A 135 -5.92 10.21 -12.30
N GLY A 136 -6.63 9.73 -11.31
CA GLY A 136 -7.08 8.35 -11.22
C GLY A 136 -8.61 8.24 -11.28
N PRO A 137 -9.16 7.03 -11.06
CA PRO A 137 -10.61 6.81 -11.07
C PRO A 137 -11.32 7.53 -9.91
N GLU A 138 -10.59 7.90 -8.84
CA GLU A 138 -11.14 8.63 -7.69
C GLU A 138 -11.75 9.97 -8.08
N LEU A 139 -11.24 10.64 -9.12
CA LEU A 139 -11.75 11.94 -9.54
C LEU A 139 -13.23 11.86 -9.93
N MET A 140 -13.57 10.92 -10.83
CA MET A 140 -14.95 10.78 -11.27
C MET A 140 -15.80 10.03 -10.25
N PHE A 141 -15.24 9.02 -9.58
CA PHE A 141 -15.93 8.29 -8.52
C PHE A 141 -16.35 9.25 -7.39
N GLY A 142 -15.41 10.01 -6.85
CA GLY A 142 -15.64 10.97 -5.78
C GLY A 142 -16.54 12.13 -6.18
N THR A 143 -16.45 12.61 -7.43
CA THR A 143 -17.38 13.63 -7.93
C THR A 143 -18.83 13.13 -7.89
N ILE A 144 -19.07 11.88 -8.30
CA ILE A 144 -20.42 11.31 -8.31
C ILE A 144 -20.91 11.09 -6.88
N MET A 145 -20.06 10.54 -6.00
CA MET A 145 -20.42 10.32 -4.60
C MET A 145 -20.71 11.64 -3.88
N GLY A 146 -19.86 12.66 -4.03
CA GLY A 146 -20.08 13.98 -3.42
C GLY A 146 -21.30 14.73 -3.97
N ARG A 147 -21.76 14.41 -5.19
CA ARG A 147 -23.05 14.92 -5.71
C ARG A 147 -24.25 14.16 -5.15
N HIS A 148 -24.08 12.88 -4.85
CA HIS A 148 -25.15 12.01 -4.37
C HIS A 148 -25.43 12.24 -2.87
N PHE A 149 -24.38 12.29 -2.05
CA PHE A 149 -24.50 12.40 -0.60
C PHE A 149 -24.53 13.86 -0.14
N LYS A 150 -25.38 14.15 0.85
CA LYS A 150 -25.35 15.44 1.57
C LYS A 150 -24.25 15.46 2.63
N GLN A 151 -23.90 14.28 3.14
CA GLN A 151 -22.82 14.02 4.08
C GLN A 151 -21.47 14.13 3.36
N PRO A 152 -20.39 14.52 4.07
CA PRO A 152 -19.04 14.47 3.51
C PRO A 152 -18.64 13.04 3.14
N VAL A 153 -17.84 12.91 2.07
CA VAL A 153 -17.33 11.63 1.58
C VAL A 153 -15.83 11.50 1.88
N LEU A 154 -15.42 10.33 2.35
CA LEU A 154 -14.01 9.92 2.45
C LEU A 154 -13.77 8.76 1.50
N ILE A 155 -12.81 8.92 0.60
CA ILE A 155 -12.27 7.86 -0.24
C ILE A 155 -10.96 7.42 0.39
N VAL A 156 -10.89 6.17 0.82
CA VAL A 156 -9.63 5.53 1.25
C VAL A 156 -9.11 4.69 0.10
N ARG A 157 -7.98 5.05 -0.49
CA ARG A 157 -7.35 4.26 -1.55
C ARG A 157 -6.30 3.35 -0.96
N PHE A 158 -6.35 2.06 -1.30
CA PHE A 158 -5.29 1.10 -1.01
C PHE A 158 -4.79 0.52 -2.33
N ALA A 159 -3.81 1.20 -2.89
CA ALA A 159 -3.15 0.82 -4.11
C ALA A 159 -1.74 1.37 -4.04
N ALA A 160 -0.78 0.66 -4.62
CA ALA A 160 0.60 1.08 -4.54
C ALA A 160 1.28 1.04 -5.91
N LEU A 161 2.24 1.93 -6.10
CA LEU A 161 3.11 1.88 -7.28
C LEU A 161 4.15 0.78 -7.12
N PRO A 162 4.80 0.35 -8.22
CA PRO A 162 6.12 -0.27 -8.10
C PRO A 162 7.01 0.56 -7.17
N SER A 163 7.39 -0.05 -6.04
CA SER A 163 8.49 0.46 -5.25
C SER A 163 9.79 0.12 -5.99
N PRO A 164 10.86 0.95 -5.92
CA PRO A 164 12.18 0.55 -6.39
C PRO A 164 12.64 -0.78 -5.78
N TRP A 165 12.12 -1.10 -4.60
CA TRP A 165 12.40 -2.29 -3.82
C TRP A 165 11.37 -3.40 -4.04
N PHE A 166 10.19 -3.08 -4.60
CA PHE A 166 9.11 -4.01 -4.91
C PHE A 166 8.49 -3.64 -6.27
N ALA A 167 9.09 -4.16 -7.35
CA ALA A 167 8.71 -3.81 -8.72
C ALA A 167 7.32 -4.34 -9.11
N GLU A 168 6.70 -3.66 -10.09
CA GLU A 168 5.38 -3.87 -10.69
C GLU A 168 4.90 -5.32 -10.58
N GLY A 169 4.04 -5.53 -9.60
CA GLY A 169 3.27 -6.73 -9.49
C GLY A 169 3.74 -7.75 -8.47
N SER A 170 3.83 -7.29 -7.22
CA SER A 170 4.01 -8.03 -5.98
C SER A 170 2.74 -7.95 -5.12
N ARG A 171 1.54 -7.96 -5.74
CA ARG A 171 0.26 -7.78 -5.05
C ARG A 171 -0.86 -8.64 -5.63
N SER A 172 -0.61 -9.94 -5.78
CA SER A 172 -1.59 -10.89 -6.31
C SER A 172 -2.65 -11.24 -5.26
N LEU A 173 -3.85 -11.62 -5.71
CA LEU A 173 -4.87 -12.18 -4.83
C LEU A 173 -4.54 -13.62 -4.40
N GLY A 174 -3.80 -14.35 -5.23
CA GLY A 174 -3.26 -15.67 -4.91
C GLY A 174 -2.22 -15.69 -3.79
N HIS A 175 -1.67 -14.54 -3.40
CA HIS A 175 -0.58 -14.46 -2.43
C HIS A 175 -0.69 -13.27 -1.48
N ASP A 176 -0.52 -12.05 -1.97
CA ASP A 176 -0.38 -10.85 -1.13
C ASP A 176 -1.70 -10.38 -0.53
N PHE A 177 -2.80 -10.50 -1.28
CA PHE A 177 -4.15 -10.24 -0.78
C PHE A 177 -4.88 -11.53 -0.39
N LEU A 178 -4.16 -12.65 -0.26
CA LEU A 178 -4.76 -13.94 0.01
C LEU A 178 -5.54 -13.89 1.34
N PRO A 179 -6.86 -14.08 1.32
CA PRO A 179 -7.68 -13.94 2.52
C PRO A 179 -7.58 -15.20 3.41
N PRO A 180 -7.77 -15.07 4.74
CA PRO A 180 -7.71 -16.18 5.71
C PRO A 180 -8.37 -17.49 5.25
N THR A 181 -9.59 -17.40 4.72
CA THR A 181 -10.40 -18.57 4.39
C THR A 181 -10.02 -19.24 3.06
N SER A 182 -9.18 -18.61 2.24
CA SER A 182 -8.67 -19.22 1.00
C SER A 182 -7.72 -20.38 1.19
N ARG A 183 -7.18 -20.54 2.41
CA ARG A 183 -6.29 -21.65 2.74
C ARG A 183 -7.04 -22.84 3.37
N GLY A 184 -8.37 -22.77 3.47
CA GLY A 184 -9.22 -23.83 4.04
C GLY A 184 -9.29 -23.81 5.57
N SER A 185 -10.22 -24.58 6.13
CA SER A 185 -10.38 -24.74 7.59
C SER A 185 -9.49 -25.83 8.19
N GLU A 186 -8.62 -26.46 7.38
CA GLU A 186 -7.66 -27.42 7.89
C GLU A 186 -6.74 -26.70 8.89
N ALA A 187 -6.50 -27.33 10.04
CA ALA A 187 -5.62 -26.78 11.04
C ALA A 187 -4.25 -26.52 10.39
N ILE A 188 -3.91 -25.25 10.19
CA ILE A 188 -2.54 -24.84 9.87
C ILE A 188 -1.68 -25.32 11.02
N THR A 189 -1.04 -26.45 10.81
CA THR A 189 -0.12 -27.08 11.74
C THR A 189 1.30 -26.89 11.20
N GLY A 190 2.25 -26.65 12.09
CA GLY A 190 3.65 -26.38 11.75
C GLY A 190 4.00 -24.89 11.66
N GLY A 191 5.29 -24.62 11.46
CA GLY A 191 5.87 -23.28 11.33
C GLY A 191 6.49 -23.08 9.96
N TRP A 192 7.73 -22.60 9.93
CA TRP A 192 8.50 -22.41 8.71
C TRP A 192 9.30 -23.66 8.36
N ASP A 193 9.26 -24.12 7.12
CA ASP A 193 10.11 -25.22 6.65
C ASP A 193 11.50 -24.69 6.28
N VAL A 194 11.55 -23.52 5.65
CA VAL A 194 12.77 -22.81 5.24
C VAL A 194 12.66 -21.34 5.63
N ILE A 195 13.74 -20.76 6.13
CA ILE A 195 13.89 -19.31 6.26
C ILE A 195 15.14 -18.90 5.47
N HIS A 196 14.92 -18.14 4.39
CA HIS A 196 15.96 -17.47 3.62
C HIS A 196 16.10 -16.05 4.16
N PHE A 197 17.33 -15.62 4.48
CA PHE A 197 17.51 -14.30 5.08
C PHE A 197 18.82 -13.61 4.68
N ASN A 198 18.79 -12.27 4.62
CA ASN A 198 19.95 -11.43 4.38
C ASN A 198 19.96 -10.15 5.24
N TRP A 199 21.14 -9.75 5.69
CA TRP A 199 21.44 -8.44 6.31
C TRP A 199 22.85 -8.02 5.91
N GLY A 200 23.21 -6.76 6.14
CA GLY A 200 24.58 -6.26 5.99
C GLY A 200 24.73 -5.03 5.10
N ILE A 201 23.88 -4.83 4.08
CA ILE A 201 23.98 -3.59 3.27
C ILE A 201 23.67 -2.36 4.12
N TRP A 202 22.58 -2.39 4.85
CA TRP A 202 22.17 -1.28 5.72
C TRP A 202 23.11 -1.10 6.92
N ASP A 203 23.71 -2.19 7.40
CA ASP A 203 24.73 -2.13 8.45
C ASP A 203 25.99 -1.38 7.96
N ALA A 204 26.32 -1.52 6.66
CA ALA A 204 27.44 -0.87 5.99
C ALA A 204 27.13 0.56 5.50
N MET A 205 25.87 1.00 5.56
CA MET A 205 25.47 2.33 5.16
C MET A 205 25.77 3.37 6.24
N TYR A 206 26.15 4.57 5.81
CA TYR A 206 26.31 5.73 6.69
C TYR A 206 24.99 6.49 6.82
N PHE A 207 24.54 6.69 8.06
CA PHE A 207 23.38 7.52 8.40
C PHE A 207 23.80 8.68 9.31
N SER A 208 23.59 9.91 8.86
CA SER A 208 23.73 11.08 9.74
C SER A 208 22.68 11.03 10.86
N LYS A 209 22.98 11.65 12.00
CA LYS A 209 22.01 11.77 13.13
C LYS A 209 20.69 12.48 12.75
N SER A 210 20.71 13.31 11.71
CA SER A 210 19.53 13.98 11.16
C SER A 210 18.72 13.12 10.18
N SER A 211 19.26 11.98 9.75
CA SER A 211 18.56 11.07 8.85
C SER A 211 17.36 10.45 9.56
N ARG A 212 16.22 10.36 8.86
CA ARG A 212 15.07 9.56 9.32
C ARG A 212 15.38 8.07 9.50
N TYR A 213 16.47 7.60 8.90
CA TYR A 213 16.96 6.22 8.96
C TYR A 213 18.05 6.03 10.01
N TYR A 214 18.34 7.04 10.83
CA TYR A 214 19.30 6.90 11.92
C TYR A 214 18.77 5.91 12.97
N GLN A 215 19.49 4.81 13.18
CA GLN A 215 19.04 3.71 14.03
C GLN A 215 19.52 3.81 15.50
N GLY A 216 20.15 4.92 15.89
CA GLY A 216 20.49 5.22 17.29
C GLY A 216 21.79 4.60 17.82
N HIS A 217 22.61 3.99 16.97
CA HIS A 217 23.82 3.24 17.37
C HIS A 217 25.13 3.77 16.75
N GLY A 218 25.18 5.06 16.42
CA GLY A 218 26.28 5.66 15.68
C GLY A 218 25.94 5.80 14.19
N ASN A 219 26.86 6.31 13.38
CA ASN A 219 26.58 6.60 11.97
C ASN A 219 26.73 5.38 11.05
N THR A 220 27.43 4.33 11.49
CA THR A 220 27.61 3.03 10.82
C THR A 220 27.64 1.93 11.86
N THR A 221 27.32 0.68 11.49
CA THR A 221 27.43 -0.47 12.40
C THR A 221 28.88 -0.98 12.41
N SER A 222 29.44 -1.27 13.59
CA SER A 222 30.77 -1.89 13.68
C SER A 222 30.73 -3.38 13.32
N VAL A 223 31.86 -3.97 12.89
CA VAL A 223 31.96 -5.42 12.60
C VAL A 223 31.63 -6.25 13.84
N ALA A 224 32.03 -5.81 15.03
CA ALA A 224 31.73 -6.49 16.28
C ALA A 224 30.23 -6.43 16.64
N ASP A 225 29.59 -5.28 16.45
CA ASP A 225 28.14 -5.15 16.67
C ASP A 225 27.35 -5.98 15.64
N TYR A 226 27.76 -5.95 14.38
CA TYR A 226 27.17 -6.78 13.32
C TYR A 226 27.26 -8.27 13.69
N GLU A 227 28.44 -8.75 14.11
CA GLU A 227 28.61 -10.14 14.58
C GLU A 227 27.67 -10.48 15.73
N ASN A 228 27.66 -9.64 16.77
CA ASN A 228 26.86 -9.85 17.97
C ASN A 228 25.35 -9.88 17.64
N ASN A 229 24.90 -8.97 16.79
CA ASN A 229 23.50 -8.89 16.38
C ASN A 229 23.12 -10.08 15.52
N LEU A 230 23.95 -10.45 14.54
CA LEU A 230 23.70 -11.59 13.67
C LEU A 230 23.67 -12.90 14.47
N ARG A 231 24.52 -13.05 15.49
CA ARG A 231 24.50 -14.20 16.43
C ARG A 231 23.16 -14.32 17.14
N LYS A 232 22.62 -13.22 17.66
CA LYS A 232 21.30 -13.18 18.32
C LYS A 232 20.17 -13.49 17.34
N LEU A 233 20.23 -12.96 16.12
CA LEU A 233 19.24 -13.22 15.07
C LEU A 233 19.23 -14.70 14.67
N VAL A 234 20.40 -15.28 14.39
CA VAL A 234 20.52 -16.72 14.06
C VAL A 234 20.03 -17.59 15.21
N ALA A 235 20.38 -17.27 16.45
CA ALA A 235 19.86 -17.98 17.61
C ALA A 235 18.32 -17.96 17.65
N ARG A 236 17.70 -16.80 17.37
CA ARG A 236 16.23 -16.66 17.33
C ARG A 236 15.60 -17.43 16.18
N LEU A 237 16.19 -17.39 14.99
CA LEU A 237 15.74 -18.12 13.81
C LEU A 237 15.77 -19.64 14.04
N LYS A 238 16.82 -20.16 14.70
CA LYS A 238 16.96 -21.60 14.98
C LYS A 238 15.84 -22.15 15.87
N LEU A 239 15.24 -21.32 16.72
CA LEU A 239 14.10 -21.73 17.56
C LEU A 239 12.85 -22.13 16.75
N THR A 240 12.77 -21.73 15.47
CA THR A 240 11.66 -22.12 14.58
C THR A 240 11.75 -23.57 14.11
N GLY A 241 12.93 -24.19 14.17
CA GLY A 241 13.19 -25.51 13.59
C GLY A 241 13.31 -25.53 12.06
N ALA A 242 13.17 -24.38 11.40
CA ALA A 242 13.30 -24.26 9.94
C ALA A 242 14.73 -24.52 9.47
N LYS A 243 14.87 -24.95 8.21
CA LYS A 243 16.15 -24.89 7.51
C LYS A 243 16.51 -23.43 7.24
N LEU A 244 17.71 -23.02 7.66
CA LEU A 244 18.16 -21.65 7.54
C LEU A 244 19.13 -21.51 6.36
N ILE A 245 18.90 -20.49 5.53
CA ILE A 245 19.79 -20.11 4.42
C ILE A 245 20.13 -18.63 4.59
N PHE A 246 21.40 -18.32 4.79
CA PHE A 246 21.89 -16.95 4.82
C PHE A 246 22.44 -16.55 3.45
N ALA A 247 21.84 -15.55 2.84
CA ALA A 247 22.37 -14.89 1.65
C ALA A 247 23.33 -13.78 2.06
N ASN A 248 24.59 -13.88 1.63
CA ASN A 248 25.59 -12.91 2.00
C ASN A 248 25.41 -11.54 1.31
N THR A 249 26.02 -10.51 1.89
CA THR A 249 25.88 -9.13 1.45
C THR A 249 26.49 -8.93 0.07
N THR A 250 25.73 -8.42 -0.89
CA THR A 250 26.21 -8.13 -2.26
C THR A 250 27.14 -6.91 -2.31
N PRO A 251 27.98 -6.76 -3.35
CA PRO A 251 28.96 -5.66 -3.42
C PRO A 251 28.35 -4.25 -3.46
N ILE A 252 29.06 -3.27 -2.90
CA ILE A 252 28.78 -1.82 -2.94
C ILE A 252 29.90 -1.11 -3.72
N TRP A 253 29.62 -0.68 -4.96
CA TRP A 253 30.64 -0.16 -5.88
C TRP A 253 31.18 1.23 -5.50
N LYS A 254 30.31 2.13 -5.05
CA LYS A 254 30.66 3.46 -4.55
C LYS A 254 30.03 3.66 -3.17
N GLY A 255 30.69 3.10 -2.15
CA GLY A 255 30.31 3.24 -0.74
C GLY A 255 30.55 4.66 -0.20
N PRO A 256 30.49 4.86 1.13
CA PRO A 256 30.84 6.14 1.75
C PRO A 256 32.24 6.64 1.34
N PRO A 257 32.48 7.97 1.31
CA PRO A 257 33.79 8.52 0.97
C PRO A 257 34.93 7.85 1.76
N GLY A 258 35.93 7.33 1.04
CA GLY A 258 37.10 6.67 1.64
C GLY A 258 36.92 5.20 2.05
N ARG A 259 35.75 4.58 1.86
CA ARG A 259 35.51 3.15 2.20
C ARG A 259 34.64 2.40 1.17
N PRO A 260 35.07 2.24 -0.10
CA PRO A 260 34.39 1.33 -1.02
C PRO A 260 34.56 -0.13 -0.54
N ASN A 261 33.46 -0.85 -0.33
CA ASN A 261 33.42 -2.28 0.09
C ASN A 261 34.14 -2.68 1.40
N GLY A 262 34.74 -1.73 2.14
CA GLY A 262 35.55 -2.05 3.33
C GLY A 262 34.80 -2.86 4.38
N ASP A 263 33.54 -2.52 4.64
CA ASP A 263 32.74 -3.19 5.67
C ASP A 263 32.03 -4.45 5.14
N VAL A 264 31.69 -4.51 3.84
CA VAL A 264 31.00 -5.66 3.23
C VAL A 264 31.85 -6.93 3.31
N ASN A 265 33.14 -6.84 2.99
CA ASN A 265 34.04 -7.99 3.05
C ASN A 265 34.20 -8.49 4.49
N ALA A 266 34.33 -7.58 5.46
CA ALA A 266 34.45 -7.92 6.87
C ALA A 266 33.15 -8.56 7.41
N PHE A 267 31.98 -8.00 7.07
CA PHE A 267 30.69 -8.56 7.44
C PHE A 267 30.47 -9.94 6.83
N ASN A 268 30.79 -10.14 5.55
CA ASN A 268 30.68 -11.44 4.89
C ASN A 268 31.62 -12.48 5.50
N ALA A 269 32.85 -12.10 5.89
CA ALA A 269 33.78 -13.00 6.55
C ALA A 269 33.25 -13.47 7.92
N VAL A 270 32.75 -12.53 8.73
CA VAL A 270 32.11 -12.83 10.03
C VAL A 270 30.85 -13.68 9.84
N ALA A 271 29.99 -13.30 8.90
CA ALA A 271 28.75 -14.03 8.64
C ALA A 271 29.04 -15.46 8.19
N LYS A 272 30.01 -15.68 7.30
CA LYS A 272 30.42 -17.02 6.86
C LYS A 272 30.82 -17.89 8.04
N LYS A 273 31.75 -17.41 8.87
CA LYS A 273 32.18 -18.10 10.09
C LYS A 273 30.99 -18.45 10.98
N LEU A 274 30.10 -17.49 11.23
CA LEU A 274 28.94 -17.68 12.09
C LEU A 274 27.94 -18.70 11.53
N MET A 275 27.70 -18.71 10.22
CA MET A 275 26.80 -19.67 9.58
C MET A 275 27.37 -21.09 9.65
N GLU A 276 28.67 -21.24 9.38
CA GLU A 276 29.39 -22.51 9.52
C GLU A 276 29.32 -23.05 10.97
N GLU A 277 29.62 -22.20 11.96
CA GLU A 277 29.49 -22.53 13.40
C GLU A 277 28.08 -23.02 13.78
N ASN A 278 27.05 -22.50 13.10
CA ASN A 278 25.66 -22.75 13.45
C ASN A 278 24.95 -23.78 12.58
N GLY A 279 25.62 -24.35 11.58
CA GLY A 279 25.03 -25.28 10.62
C GLY A 279 23.98 -24.64 9.72
N VAL A 280 24.14 -23.34 9.43
CA VAL A 280 23.28 -22.57 8.51
C VAL A 280 23.89 -22.61 7.11
N THR A 281 23.07 -22.84 6.09
CA THR A 281 23.55 -22.80 4.69
C THR A 281 24.03 -21.39 4.35
N TYR A 282 25.28 -21.24 3.93
CA TYR A 282 25.84 -19.96 3.49
C TYR A 282 25.76 -19.84 1.96
N GLU A 283 24.86 -19.00 1.47
CA GLU A 283 24.66 -18.71 0.06
C GLU A 283 25.47 -17.48 -0.37
N ASN A 284 26.37 -17.67 -1.34
CA ASN A 284 27.31 -16.63 -1.79
C ASN A 284 26.75 -15.81 -2.97
N LEU A 285 25.69 -15.05 -2.73
CA LEU A 285 25.11 -14.14 -3.74
C LEU A 285 26.08 -13.04 -4.16
N ASN A 286 27.00 -12.63 -3.28
CA ASN A 286 28.04 -11.64 -3.59
C ASN A 286 28.87 -12.04 -4.82
N ALA A 287 29.30 -13.30 -4.90
CA ALA A 287 30.10 -13.82 -6.00
C ALA A 287 29.33 -13.93 -7.33
N LEU A 288 27.99 -13.93 -7.28
CA LEU A 288 27.14 -14.00 -8.47
C LEU A 288 26.89 -12.64 -9.11
N VAL A 289 27.24 -11.55 -8.42
CA VAL A 289 27.09 -10.21 -8.99
C VAL A 289 28.19 -9.97 -10.03
N PRO A 290 27.86 -9.83 -11.32
CA PRO A 290 28.85 -9.74 -12.38
C PRO A 290 29.70 -8.46 -12.26
N PRO A 291 31.04 -8.54 -12.35
CA PRO A 291 31.91 -7.36 -12.26
C PRO A 291 31.73 -6.31 -13.39
N ASN A 292 31.23 -6.75 -14.56
CA ASN A 292 31.35 -6.01 -15.83
C ASN A 292 30.01 -5.70 -16.54
N GLY A 293 28.87 -5.65 -15.84
CA GLY A 293 27.55 -5.59 -16.50
C GLY A 293 26.61 -4.42 -16.15
N THR A 294 26.96 -3.48 -15.28
CA THR A 294 26.00 -2.48 -14.77
C THR A 294 26.77 -1.30 -14.16
N PRO A 295 26.30 -0.04 -14.25
CA PRO A 295 27.12 1.12 -13.89
C PRO A 295 27.58 1.09 -12.43
N LYS A 296 28.90 1.28 -12.21
CA LYS A 296 29.55 1.46 -10.89
C LYS A 296 29.14 2.81 -10.28
N ASN A 297 27.88 2.95 -9.91
CA ASN A 297 27.31 4.12 -9.27
C ASN A 297 26.96 3.81 -7.80
N HIS A 298 26.28 4.74 -7.12
CA HIS A 298 25.87 4.57 -5.73
C HIS A 298 24.66 3.64 -5.55
N ASN A 299 24.13 3.04 -6.62
CA ASN A 299 22.95 2.18 -6.56
C ASN A 299 23.34 0.75 -6.17
N VAL A 300 22.91 0.32 -4.99
CA VAL A 300 23.17 -1.04 -4.47
C VAL A 300 22.29 -2.12 -5.10
N HIS A 301 21.27 -1.78 -5.91
CA HIS A 301 20.37 -2.75 -6.57
C HIS A 301 20.89 -3.32 -7.88
N ALA A 302 22.07 -2.88 -8.34
CA ALA A 302 22.67 -3.35 -9.58
C ALA A 302 23.35 -4.73 -9.39
N VAL A 303 22.56 -5.75 -9.03
CA VAL A 303 23.05 -7.08 -8.62
C VAL A 303 22.81 -8.18 -9.65
N GLY A 304 22.13 -7.89 -10.76
CA GLY A 304 21.75 -8.89 -11.76
C GLY A 304 20.63 -9.83 -11.27
N ASN A 305 20.47 -10.99 -11.93
CA ASN A 305 19.42 -11.95 -11.60
C ASN A 305 19.93 -13.04 -10.66
N LEU A 306 19.68 -12.86 -9.36
CA LEU A 306 20.09 -13.81 -8.31
C LEU A 306 19.10 -14.96 -8.08
N ALA A 307 17.87 -14.85 -8.61
CA ALA A 307 16.79 -15.78 -8.33
C ALA A 307 17.06 -17.25 -8.66
N PRO A 308 17.81 -17.63 -9.73
CA PRO A 308 18.11 -19.03 -10.02
C PRO A 308 18.86 -19.74 -8.89
N GLN A 309 19.87 -19.09 -8.30
CA GLN A 309 20.63 -19.66 -7.19
C GLN A 309 19.73 -19.78 -5.94
N VAL A 310 19.04 -18.69 -5.58
CA VAL A 310 18.13 -18.66 -4.43
C VAL A 310 17.06 -19.74 -4.52
N THR A 311 16.48 -19.93 -5.70
CA THR A 311 15.48 -20.99 -5.94
C THR A 311 16.09 -22.37 -5.73
N LYS A 312 17.28 -22.62 -6.27
CA LYS A 312 17.97 -23.92 -6.17
C LYS A 312 18.24 -24.26 -4.70
N ASP A 313 18.75 -23.31 -3.93
CA ASP A 313 19.12 -23.56 -2.54
C ASP A 313 17.88 -23.72 -1.64
N ILE A 314 16.80 -22.98 -1.91
CA ILE A 314 15.50 -23.19 -1.26
C ILE A 314 14.96 -24.60 -1.56
N LEU A 315 14.99 -25.06 -2.81
CA LEU A 315 14.52 -26.40 -3.16
C LEU A 315 15.36 -27.50 -2.47
N ALA A 316 16.67 -27.31 -2.35
CA ALA A 316 17.53 -28.23 -1.61
C ALA A 316 17.23 -28.24 -0.10
N ALA A 317 16.97 -27.07 0.49
CA ALA A 317 16.55 -26.97 1.88
C ALA A 317 15.19 -27.63 2.12
N ILE A 318 14.23 -27.43 1.21
CA ILE A 318 12.93 -28.11 1.22
C ILE A 318 13.14 -29.63 1.15
N ALA A 319 13.99 -30.14 0.27
CA ALA A 319 14.22 -31.58 0.13
C ALA A 319 14.83 -32.23 1.39
N SER A 320 15.56 -31.45 2.21
CA SER A 320 16.26 -31.94 3.42
C SER A 320 15.58 -31.59 4.74
N ARG A 321 14.37 -31.01 4.70
CA ARG A 321 13.64 -30.56 5.89
C ARG A 321 13.17 -31.71 6.76
N LYS A 322 13.08 -31.47 8.07
CA LYS A 322 12.63 -32.47 9.06
C LYS A 322 11.11 -32.53 9.21
N HIS A 323 10.44 -31.40 8.99
CA HIS A 323 9.00 -31.26 9.13
C HIS A 323 8.40 -30.96 7.77
N ASN A 324 7.24 -31.53 7.47
CA ASN A 324 6.55 -31.34 6.19
C ASN A 324 5.24 -30.60 6.44
N CYS A 325 5.28 -29.27 6.34
CA CYS A 325 4.04 -28.51 6.29
C CYS A 325 3.20 -28.94 5.07
N ARG A 326 1.87 -28.88 5.24
CA ARG A 326 0.87 -29.21 4.22
C ARG A 326 -0.04 -27.99 3.94
N PRO A 327 -0.60 -27.84 2.72
CA PRO A 327 -0.43 -28.73 1.57
C PRO A 327 0.92 -28.58 0.84
N LEU A 328 1.63 -27.46 1.03
CA LEU A 328 2.96 -27.19 0.48
C LEU A 328 3.98 -26.81 1.59
N PRO A 329 5.29 -27.01 1.34
CA PRO A 329 6.36 -26.44 2.16
C PRO A 329 6.24 -24.91 2.24
N ARG A 330 6.64 -24.32 3.37
CA ARG A 330 6.57 -22.88 3.65
C ARG A 330 7.96 -22.27 3.76
N VAL A 331 8.19 -21.21 3.00
CA VAL A 331 9.45 -20.49 2.94
C VAL A 331 9.22 -19.06 3.41
N LEU A 332 9.88 -18.62 4.47
CA LEU A 332 9.90 -17.20 4.84
C LEU A 332 11.16 -16.55 4.29
N MET A 333 11.01 -15.39 3.66
CA MET A 333 12.09 -14.54 3.18
C MET A 333 12.17 -13.30 4.07
N ILE A 334 13.30 -13.15 4.76
CA ILE A 334 13.59 -11.99 5.63
C ILE A 334 14.75 -11.24 5.02
N GLY A 335 14.49 -10.10 4.42
CA GLY A 335 15.56 -9.45 3.70
C GLY A 335 15.42 -7.96 3.54
N ASP A 336 16.58 -7.33 3.36
CA ASP A 336 16.62 -5.95 2.94
C ASP A 336 16.15 -5.80 1.50
N SER A 337 16.22 -4.57 1.05
CA SER A 337 16.01 -4.15 -0.32
C SER A 337 16.61 -5.01 -1.46
N ILE A 338 17.71 -5.73 -1.23
CA ILE A 338 18.31 -6.60 -2.25
C ILE A 338 17.45 -7.82 -2.49
N THR A 339 16.83 -8.37 -1.44
CA THR A 339 15.85 -9.46 -1.58
C THR A 339 14.70 -9.06 -2.50
N GLY A 340 14.27 -7.79 -2.45
CA GLY A 340 13.29 -7.21 -3.35
C GLY A 340 13.62 -7.35 -4.85
N THR A 341 14.90 -7.47 -5.22
CA THR A 341 15.35 -7.59 -6.61
C THR A 341 15.10 -8.98 -7.22
N TYR A 342 15.01 -10.03 -6.40
CA TYR A 342 14.87 -11.42 -6.86
C TYR A 342 13.65 -12.18 -6.31
N VAL A 343 13.05 -11.75 -5.20
CA VAL A 343 11.96 -12.47 -4.49
C VAL A 343 10.81 -12.86 -5.42
N LYS A 344 10.39 -11.97 -6.32
CA LYS A 344 9.29 -12.25 -7.26
C LYS A 344 9.60 -13.40 -8.21
N ARG A 345 10.83 -13.47 -8.71
CA ARG A 345 11.24 -14.57 -9.60
C ARG A 345 11.39 -15.86 -8.80
N VAL A 346 11.85 -15.80 -7.55
CA VAL A 346 11.87 -16.94 -6.63
C VAL A 346 10.46 -17.47 -6.39
N MET A 347 9.51 -16.60 -6.03
CA MET A 347 8.09 -16.94 -5.88
C MET A 347 7.53 -17.61 -7.15
N TYR A 348 7.82 -17.03 -8.33
CA TYR A 348 7.41 -17.62 -9.60
C TYR A 348 8.02 -19.01 -9.84
N ASN A 349 9.30 -19.19 -9.57
CA ASN A 349 9.98 -20.47 -9.79
C ASN A 349 9.53 -21.59 -8.82
N LEU A 350 9.04 -21.17 -7.65
CA LEU A 350 8.54 -22.03 -6.57
C LEU A 350 7.01 -22.18 -6.59
N ASP A 351 6.32 -21.56 -7.54
CA ASP A 351 4.88 -21.69 -7.70
C ASP A 351 4.45 -23.16 -7.84
N GLY A 352 3.44 -23.55 -7.06
CA GLY A 352 2.99 -24.95 -6.93
C GLY A 352 3.98 -25.90 -6.25
N LYS A 353 5.16 -25.44 -5.82
CA LYS A 353 6.19 -26.25 -5.14
C LYS A 353 6.38 -25.86 -3.68
N ALA A 354 6.21 -24.58 -3.35
CA ALA A 354 6.27 -24.04 -2.00
C ALA A 354 5.47 -22.74 -1.89
N ASP A 355 4.91 -22.50 -0.70
CA ASP A 355 4.37 -21.19 -0.34
C ASP A 355 5.52 -20.31 0.17
N VAL A 356 5.82 -19.23 -0.56
CA VAL A 356 6.92 -18.32 -0.24
C VAL A 356 6.36 -17.03 0.31
N TYR A 357 6.77 -16.60 1.49
CA TYR A 357 6.31 -15.37 2.16
C TYR A 357 7.47 -14.41 2.29
N MET A 358 7.22 -13.13 2.10
CA MET A 358 8.18 -12.07 2.40
C MET A 358 7.73 -11.36 3.67
N ILE A 359 8.66 -10.74 4.40
CA ILE A 359 8.26 -9.80 5.47
C ILE A 359 7.59 -8.55 4.87
N PRO A 360 6.64 -7.90 5.57
CA PRO A 360 5.84 -6.79 5.04
C PRO A 360 6.61 -5.47 5.00
N THR A 361 7.89 -5.50 5.39
CA THR A 361 8.74 -4.31 5.52
C THR A 361 10.11 -4.59 4.92
N ASN A 362 10.89 -3.54 4.66
CA ASN A 362 12.32 -3.71 4.40
C ASN A 362 13.01 -4.29 5.65
N GLY A 363 13.82 -5.34 5.51
CA GLY A 363 14.58 -5.93 6.61
C GLY A 363 15.67 -5.02 7.20
N GLU A 364 16.01 -3.93 6.50
CA GLU A 364 17.05 -2.96 6.80
C GLU A 364 18.36 -3.62 7.26
N GLY A 365 18.90 -3.21 8.41
CA GLY A 365 20.12 -3.77 9.01
C GLY A 365 19.83 -4.60 10.25
N THR A 366 20.85 -5.27 10.78
CA THR A 366 20.71 -6.23 11.89
C THR A 366 20.02 -5.63 13.13
N TRP A 367 20.20 -4.34 13.40
CA TRP A 367 19.54 -3.65 14.51
C TRP A 367 18.02 -3.55 14.36
N PHE A 368 17.52 -3.28 13.15
CA PHE A 368 16.09 -3.30 12.89
C PHE A 368 15.56 -4.73 12.96
N GLY A 369 16.32 -5.69 12.42
CA GLY A 369 16.06 -7.11 12.57
C GLY A 369 15.83 -7.50 14.04
N LEU A 370 16.72 -7.11 14.96
CA LEU A 370 16.56 -7.43 16.38
C LEU A 370 15.27 -6.89 17.00
N ARG A 371 14.79 -5.73 16.55
CA ARG A 371 13.52 -5.14 17.02
C ARG A 371 12.31 -5.89 16.49
N LYS A 372 12.39 -6.46 15.28
CA LYS A 372 11.25 -6.98 14.53
C LYS A 372 11.19 -8.49 14.38
N ILE A 373 12.27 -9.20 14.67
CA ILE A 373 12.37 -10.64 14.43
C ILE A 373 11.25 -11.44 15.11
N ASN A 374 10.79 -11.00 16.28
CA ASN A 374 9.69 -11.67 16.97
C ASN A 374 8.35 -11.51 16.25
N ASP A 375 8.13 -10.36 15.62
CA ASP A 375 6.93 -10.08 14.83
C ASP A 375 6.98 -10.91 13.54
N TRP A 376 8.11 -10.87 12.84
CA TRP A 376 8.29 -11.55 11.55
C TRP A 376 8.24 -13.08 11.63
N LEU A 377 8.55 -13.67 12.79
CA LEU A 377 8.51 -15.12 12.94
C LEU A 377 7.12 -15.66 13.31
N GLN A 378 6.10 -14.82 13.54
CA GLN A 378 4.75 -15.28 13.90
C GLN A 378 4.04 -15.94 12.72
N PRO A 379 3.93 -17.29 12.66
CA PRO A 379 3.46 -17.96 11.45
C PRO A 379 1.98 -17.67 11.21
N LYS A 380 1.15 -17.56 12.25
CA LYS A 380 -0.29 -17.29 12.09
C LYS A 380 -0.60 -16.03 11.30
N GLN A 381 0.27 -15.02 11.37
CA GLN A 381 0.10 -13.78 10.63
C GLN A 381 0.17 -14.06 9.11
N TYR A 382 1.25 -14.67 8.66
CA TYR A 382 1.53 -14.92 7.24
C TYR A 382 0.80 -16.14 6.67
N LEU A 383 0.65 -17.20 7.48
CA LEU A 383 0.13 -18.47 6.99
C LEU A 383 -1.36 -18.46 6.75
N LEU A 384 -2.11 -17.54 7.35
CA LEU A 384 -3.54 -17.38 7.09
C LEU A 384 -3.77 -16.32 6.01
N SER A 385 -3.03 -15.22 6.06
CA SER A 385 -3.33 -14.04 5.25
C SER A 385 -2.09 -13.55 4.52
N GLY A 386 -2.32 -13.04 3.31
CA GLY A 386 -1.30 -12.26 2.62
C GLY A 386 -1.06 -10.91 3.30
N ASP A 387 0.14 -10.37 3.15
CA ASP A 387 0.55 -9.13 3.81
C ASP A 387 -0.33 -7.94 3.42
N SER A 388 -0.63 -7.77 2.13
CA SER A 388 -1.51 -6.70 1.66
C SER A 388 -2.94 -6.81 2.18
N TYR A 389 -3.42 -8.03 2.47
CA TYR A 389 -4.71 -8.23 3.15
C TYR A 389 -4.68 -7.66 4.57
N LEU A 390 -3.66 -8.04 5.35
CA LEU A 390 -3.50 -7.58 6.73
C LEU A 390 -3.30 -6.07 6.81
N GLU A 391 -2.47 -5.53 5.93
CA GLU A 391 -2.19 -4.10 5.82
C GLU A 391 -3.44 -3.29 5.48
N LEU A 392 -4.28 -3.80 4.57
CA LEU A 392 -5.56 -3.18 4.26
C LEU A 392 -6.47 -3.15 5.51
N VAL A 393 -6.63 -4.29 6.19
CA VAL A 393 -7.51 -4.39 7.38
C VAL A 393 -7.01 -3.50 8.52
N ASP A 394 -5.74 -3.60 8.88
CA ASP A 394 -5.15 -2.83 9.97
C ASP A 394 -5.06 -1.34 9.62
N GLY A 395 -4.77 -1.03 8.37
CA GLY A 395 -4.75 0.33 7.84
C GLY A 395 -6.12 1.00 7.93
N LEU A 396 -7.19 0.29 7.54
CA LEU A 396 -8.56 0.79 7.67
C LEU A 396 -8.96 0.97 9.13
N ARG A 397 -8.69 -0.02 10.00
CA ARG A 397 -8.95 0.08 11.45
C ARG A 397 -8.24 1.27 12.07
N SER A 398 -6.97 1.48 11.72
CA SER A 398 -6.19 2.63 12.19
C SER A 398 -6.75 3.95 11.68
N THR A 399 -7.13 4.01 10.40
CA THR A 399 -7.78 5.18 9.78
C THR A 399 -9.03 5.59 10.54
N PHE A 400 -9.91 4.62 10.83
CA PHE A 400 -11.17 4.86 11.52
C PHE A 400 -10.99 5.27 12.97
N LYS A 401 -9.99 4.69 13.66
CA LYS A 401 -9.61 5.10 15.02
C LYS A 401 -9.06 6.53 15.07
N HIS A 402 -8.46 7.03 13.98
CA HIS A 402 -7.76 8.31 13.94
C HIS A 402 -8.32 9.29 12.90
N LEU A 403 -9.64 9.28 12.67
CA LEU A 403 -10.31 10.17 11.70
C LEU A 403 -9.99 11.65 11.90
N GLY A 404 -9.76 12.10 13.15
CA GLY A 404 -9.33 13.47 13.44
C GLY A 404 -8.01 13.90 12.80
N LYS A 405 -7.14 12.93 12.47
CA LYS A 405 -5.88 13.16 11.75
C LYS A 405 -6.03 12.99 10.24
N VAL A 406 -6.99 12.19 9.81
CA VAL A 406 -7.18 11.81 8.41
C VAL A 406 -8.10 12.78 7.68
N PHE A 407 -9.22 13.17 8.30
CA PHE A 407 -10.27 13.94 7.66
C PHE A 407 -10.23 15.41 8.11
N PRO A 408 -9.87 16.36 7.23
CA PRO A 408 -9.91 17.78 7.55
C PRO A 408 -11.31 18.24 7.97
N GLY A 409 -11.44 18.89 9.12
CA GLY A 409 -12.73 19.31 9.67
C GLY A 409 -13.53 18.18 10.31
N TYR A 410 -12.85 17.14 10.83
CA TYR A 410 -13.49 16.16 11.69
C TYR A 410 -13.74 16.73 13.09
N HIS A 411 -14.99 16.66 13.53
CA HIS A 411 -15.48 17.16 14.82
C HIS A 411 -16.21 16.07 15.63
N GLY A 412 -15.91 14.80 15.37
CA GLY A 412 -16.52 13.67 16.07
C GLY A 412 -17.84 13.18 15.47
N GLN A 413 -18.18 13.55 14.23
CA GLN A 413 -19.40 13.10 13.55
C GLN A 413 -19.46 11.60 13.21
N GLY A 414 -18.39 10.85 13.47
CA GLY A 414 -18.30 9.42 13.15
C GLY A 414 -18.18 9.16 11.64
N TYR A 415 -18.36 7.90 11.27
CA TYR A 415 -18.27 7.43 9.89
C TYR A 415 -19.23 6.27 9.63
N LYS A 416 -19.52 6.02 8.35
CA LYS A 416 -20.20 4.83 7.85
C LYS A 416 -19.32 4.24 6.74
N LEU A 417 -19.03 2.94 6.82
CA LEU A 417 -18.35 2.22 5.73
C LEU A 417 -19.39 1.78 4.70
N ASP A 418 -19.46 2.49 3.58
CA ASP A 418 -20.54 2.39 2.60
C ASP A 418 -20.21 1.47 1.42
N GLY A 419 -18.94 1.25 1.10
CA GLY A 419 -18.62 0.34 0.00
C GLY A 419 -17.15 0.12 -0.23
N LEU A 420 -16.86 -0.96 -0.95
CA LEU A 420 -15.53 -1.31 -1.43
C LEU A 420 -15.53 -1.49 -2.95
N VAL A 421 -14.53 -0.93 -3.61
CA VAL A 421 -14.22 -1.19 -5.02
C VAL A 421 -12.95 -2.01 -5.08
N TRP A 422 -12.99 -3.11 -5.84
CA TRP A 422 -11.86 -3.98 -6.10
C TRP A 422 -11.45 -3.88 -7.57
N PHE A 423 -10.23 -3.42 -7.84
CA PHE A 423 -9.64 -3.32 -9.18
C PHE A 423 -8.20 -3.84 -9.16
N GLN A 424 -8.07 -5.14 -8.93
CA GLN A 424 -6.80 -5.87 -8.88
C GLN A 424 -6.99 -7.15 -9.68
N GLY A 425 -5.90 -7.71 -10.22
CA GLY A 425 -5.90 -9.06 -10.80
C GLY A 425 -4.81 -9.24 -11.84
N THR A 426 -4.15 -8.15 -12.22
CA THR A 426 -3.11 -8.14 -13.24
C THR A 426 -2.03 -9.18 -12.95
N ASP A 427 -1.57 -9.29 -11.71
CA ASP A 427 -0.48 -10.22 -11.32
C ASP A 427 -0.86 -11.68 -11.31
N ASP A 428 -2.08 -11.99 -10.91
CA ASP A 428 -2.59 -13.35 -10.88
C ASP A 428 -2.54 -13.98 -12.27
N CYS A 429 -2.65 -13.16 -13.34
CA CYS A 429 -2.47 -13.57 -14.74
C CYS A 429 -1.06 -14.10 -15.08
N LYS A 430 -0.05 -13.90 -14.22
CA LYS A 430 1.33 -14.37 -14.46
C LYS A 430 1.53 -15.84 -14.09
N SER A 431 0.62 -16.44 -13.31
CA SER A 431 0.71 -17.84 -12.86
C SER A 431 -0.58 -18.60 -13.18
N ASN A 432 -0.43 -19.84 -13.64
CA ASN A 432 -1.57 -20.73 -13.85
C ASN A 432 -2.26 -21.10 -12.53
N ALA A 433 -1.48 -21.33 -11.45
CA ALA A 433 -2.02 -21.68 -10.14
C ALA A 433 -2.80 -20.51 -9.53
N MET A 434 -2.21 -19.30 -9.51
CA MET A 434 -2.88 -18.10 -9.00
C MET A 434 -4.15 -17.79 -9.81
N THR A 435 -4.07 -17.90 -11.14
CA THR A 435 -5.24 -17.71 -12.02
C THR A 435 -6.36 -18.71 -11.72
N ALA A 436 -6.02 -20.00 -11.53
CA ALA A 436 -7.01 -21.03 -11.25
C ALA A 436 -7.71 -20.82 -9.90
N ALA A 437 -6.99 -20.30 -8.90
CA ALA A 437 -7.53 -20.02 -7.57
C ALA A 437 -8.29 -18.67 -7.47
N TYR A 438 -8.09 -17.76 -8.43
CA TYR A 438 -8.53 -16.37 -8.34
C TYR A 438 -10.01 -16.19 -7.98
N GLN A 439 -10.91 -16.93 -8.65
CA GLN A 439 -12.35 -16.79 -8.42
C GLN A 439 -12.73 -17.14 -6.97
N THR A 440 -12.20 -18.26 -6.46
CA THR A 440 -12.44 -18.71 -5.08
C THR A 440 -11.85 -17.70 -4.09
N ASN A 441 -10.63 -17.23 -4.36
CA ASN A 441 -9.97 -16.24 -3.50
C ASN A 441 -10.72 -14.92 -3.45
N LEU A 442 -11.31 -14.47 -4.56
CA LEU A 442 -12.07 -13.23 -4.58
C LEU A 442 -13.37 -13.34 -3.77
N VAL A 443 -14.05 -14.49 -3.83
CA VAL A 443 -15.24 -14.77 -3.00
C VAL A 443 -14.87 -14.74 -1.51
N ASN A 444 -13.78 -15.42 -1.15
CA ASN A 444 -13.28 -15.48 0.22
C ASN A 444 -12.84 -14.10 0.72
N LEU A 445 -12.17 -13.31 -0.12
CA LEU A 445 -11.72 -11.96 0.19
C LEU A 445 -12.90 -11.08 0.59
N ILE A 446 -13.98 -11.12 -0.19
CA ILE A 446 -15.20 -10.37 0.10
C ILE A 446 -15.79 -10.82 1.44
N GLY A 447 -15.85 -12.13 1.71
CA GLY A 447 -16.35 -12.67 2.97
C GLY A 447 -15.52 -12.26 4.19
N ASP A 448 -14.20 -12.38 4.08
CA ASP A 448 -13.28 -12.12 5.18
C ASP A 448 -13.13 -10.61 5.46
N LEU A 449 -13.08 -9.76 4.44
CA LEU A 449 -13.10 -8.31 4.64
C LEU A 449 -14.39 -7.86 5.33
N ARG A 450 -15.56 -8.41 4.93
CA ARG A 450 -16.83 -8.11 5.60
C ARG A 450 -16.81 -8.53 7.08
N LYS A 451 -16.22 -9.66 7.40
CA LYS A 451 -16.06 -10.14 8.78
C LYS A 451 -15.11 -9.26 9.58
N ASP A 452 -13.91 -9.01 9.07
CA ASP A 452 -12.84 -8.30 9.77
C ASP A 452 -13.09 -6.80 9.92
N LEU A 453 -13.87 -6.22 9.00
CA LEU A 453 -14.34 -4.83 9.07
C LEU A 453 -15.71 -4.70 9.75
N HIS A 454 -16.28 -5.79 10.26
CA HIS A 454 -17.60 -5.84 10.91
C HIS A 454 -18.74 -5.25 10.06
N ALA A 455 -18.69 -5.51 8.75
CA ALA A 455 -19.64 -5.01 7.76
C ALA A 455 -20.21 -6.17 6.92
N PRO A 456 -21.07 -7.04 7.48
CA PRO A 456 -21.53 -8.29 6.83
C PRO A 456 -22.28 -8.07 5.51
N ARG A 457 -22.80 -6.86 5.30
CA ARG A 457 -23.48 -6.45 4.07
C ARG A 457 -22.74 -5.38 3.29
N LEU A 458 -21.44 -5.17 3.49
CA LEU A 458 -20.69 -4.15 2.73
C LEU A 458 -20.87 -4.34 1.21
N PRO A 459 -21.39 -3.34 0.48
CA PRO A 459 -21.45 -3.34 -0.98
C PRO A 459 -20.05 -3.47 -1.60
N VAL A 460 -19.90 -4.37 -2.57
CA VAL A 460 -18.63 -4.56 -3.29
C VAL A 460 -18.81 -4.42 -4.80
N VAL A 461 -18.02 -3.56 -5.42
CA VAL A 461 -17.91 -3.46 -6.88
C VAL A 461 -16.59 -4.06 -7.32
N VAL A 462 -16.64 -5.08 -8.18
CA VAL A 462 -15.47 -5.69 -8.83
C VAL A 462 -15.31 -5.06 -10.21
N ALA A 463 -14.31 -4.23 -10.40
CA ALA A 463 -13.91 -3.76 -11.72
C ALA A 463 -13.06 -4.84 -12.40
N ALA A 464 -13.59 -5.46 -13.45
CA ALA A 464 -12.92 -6.56 -14.09
C ALA A 464 -11.80 -6.06 -15.00
N ILE A 465 -10.59 -6.60 -14.85
CA ILE A 465 -9.45 -6.23 -15.69
C ILE A 465 -9.71 -6.69 -17.13
N PRO A 466 -9.37 -5.90 -18.16
CA PRO A 466 -9.72 -6.24 -19.53
C PRO A 466 -9.06 -7.55 -19.99
N PRO A 467 -9.78 -8.39 -20.73
CA PRO A 467 -9.22 -9.61 -21.30
C PRO A 467 -8.09 -9.25 -22.27
N ALA A 468 -6.98 -10.01 -22.18
CA ALA A 468 -5.78 -9.98 -23.01
C ALA A 468 -5.59 -8.76 -23.91
N SER A 469 -5.05 -7.63 -23.40
CA SER A 469 -4.69 -6.55 -24.34
C SER A 469 -3.52 -5.61 -23.97
N VAL A 470 -2.99 -5.58 -22.74
CA VAL A 470 -1.85 -4.68 -22.41
C VAL A 470 -0.52 -5.41 -22.30
N TRP A 471 -0.56 -6.68 -21.87
CA TRP A 471 0.63 -7.49 -21.60
C TRP A 471 0.63 -8.86 -22.28
N GLN A 472 -0.33 -9.12 -23.20
CA GLN A 472 -0.52 -10.44 -23.83
C GLN A 472 -0.48 -11.61 -22.83
N ARG A 473 -1.08 -11.43 -21.64
CA ARG A 473 -1.05 -12.47 -20.62
C ARG A 473 -2.08 -13.53 -20.96
N ALA A 474 -1.61 -14.75 -21.23
CA ALA A 474 -2.43 -15.91 -21.60
C ALA A 474 -3.57 -16.21 -20.60
N ASN A 475 -3.45 -15.75 -19.36
CA ASN A 475 -4.44 -15.97 -18.30
C ASN A 475 -5.37 -14.77 -18.03
N ALA A 476 -5.18 -13.62 -18.68
CA ALA A 476 -6.00 -12.43 -18.41
C ALA A 476 -7.50 -12.66 -18.64
N GLU A 477 -7.85 -13.42 -19.67
CA GLU A 477 -9.24 -13.79 -19.95
C GLU A 477 -9.85 -14.65 -18.83
N LYS A 478 -9.06 -15.54 -18.22
CA LYS A 478 -9.52 -16.39 -17.12
C LYS A 478 -9.79 -15.57 -15.86
N VAL A 479 -8.91 -14.62 -15.54
CA VAL A 479 -9.10 -13.70 -14.40
C VAL A 479 -10.30 -12.78 -14.65
N PHE A 480 -10.46 -12.21 -15.85
CA PHE A 480 -11.65 -11.44 -16.23
C PHE A 480 -12.93 -12.24 -16.04
N LYS A 481 -12.98 -13.48 -16.57
CA LYS A 481 -14.14 -14.39 -16.42
C LYS A 481 -14.44 -14.69 -14.96
N ALA A 482 -13.40 -14.88 -14.13
CA ALA A 482 -13.56 -15.07 -12.69
C ALA A 482 -14.14 -13.82 -11.99
N GLN A 483 -13.66 -12.63 -12.33
CA GLN A 483 -14.18 -11.36 -11.79
C GLN A 483 -15.64 -11.14 -12.19
N MET A 484 -16.00 -11.34 -13.45
CA MET A 484 -17.37 -11.23 -13.93
C MET A 484 -18.30 -12.28 -13.31
N ALA A 485 -17.77 -13.49 -13.07
CA ALA A 485 -18.51 -14.56 -12.42
C ALA A 485 -18.93 -14.22 -10.98
N VAL A 486 -18.07 -13.54 -10.20
CA VAL A 486 -18.36 -13.18 -8.80
C VAL A 486 -19.57 -12.26 -8.66
N GLY A 487 -19.76 -11.32 -9.58
CA GLY A 487 -20.92 -10.42 -9.61
C GLY A 487 -22.18 -11.04 -10.22
N ASN A 488 -22.15 -12.29 -10.68
CA ASN A 488 -23.32 -12.95 -11.27
C ASN A 488 -24.20 -13.59 -10.18
N PRO A 489 -25.42 -13.06 -9.92
CA PRO A 489 -26.29 -13.56 -8.85
C PRO A 489 -26.81 -14.99 -9.08
N ARG A 490 -26.80 -15.49 -10.33
CA ARG A 490 -27.15 -16.90 -10.61
C ARG A 490 -26.04 -17.85 -10.16
N LYS A 491 -24.78 -17.41 -10.21
CA LYS A 491 -23.62 -18.21 -9.82
C LYS A 491 -23.30 -18.05 -8.34
N TYR A 492 -23.46 -16.84 -7.80
CA TYR A 492 -23.29 -16.53 -6.38
C TYR A 492 -24.54 -15.85 -5.80
N PRO A 493 -25.61 -16.61 -5.47
CA PRO A 493 -26.85 -16.04 -4.93
C PRO A 493 -26.66 -15.25 -3.64
N ALA A 494 -25.70 -15.65 -2.79
CA ALA A 494 -25.36 -14.94 -1.55
C ALA A 494 -24.83 -13.51 -1.78
N PHE A 495 -24.42 -13.19 -3.01
CA PHE A 495 -23.92 -11.88 -3.41
C PHE A 495 -24.96 -11.04 -4.16
N ALA A 496 -26.15 -11.58 -4.42
CA ALA A 496 -27.21 -10.88 -5.12
C ALA A 496 -27.60 -9.57 -4.41
N GLY A 497 -27.61 -8.47 -5.17
CA GLY A 497 -27.94 -7.13 -4.67
C GLY A 497 -26.87 -6.49 -3.78
N ASN A 498 -25.71 -7.12 -3.60
CA ASN A 498 -24.65 -6.61 -2.73
C ASN A 498 -23.22 -6.76 -3.27
N VAL A 499 -23.04 -7.48 -4.38
CA VAL A 499 -21.80 -7.48 -5.17
C VAL A 499 -22.17 -7.30 -6.64
N ALA A 500 -21.43 -6.46 -7.34
CA ALA A 500 -21.57 -6.28 -8.79
C ALA A 500 -20.20 -6.33 -9.45
N SER A 501 -20.14 -6.88 -10.66
CA SER A 501 -18.96 -6.81 -11.51
C SER A 501 -19.21 -5.92 -12.70
N ILE A 502 -18.25 -5.05 -13.02
CA ILE A 502 -18.29 -4.18 -14.20
C ILE A 502 -17.19 -4.59 -15.18
N ASP A 503 -17.54 -4.58 -16.47
CA ASP A 503 -16.58 -4.79 -17.56
C ASP A 503 -15.93 -3.46 -17.93
N THR A 504 -14.61 -3.36 -17.80
CA THR A 504 -13.86 -2.14 -18.11
C THR A 504 -13.23 -2.17 -19.51
N ASN A 505 -13.52 -3.18 -20.33
CA ASN A 505 -12.87 -3.38 -21.63
C ASN A 505 -13.35 -2.38 -22.68
N SER A 506 -14.61 -1.93 -22.62
CA SER A 506 -15.18 -0.96 -23.56
C SER A 506 -14.53 0.43 -23.50
N ASP A 507 -13.70 0.68 -22.50
CA ASP A 507 -13.13 1.99 -22.22
C ASP A 507 -11.75 2.20 -22.83
N ARG A 508 -11.22 1.21 -23.57
CA ARG A 508 -9.88 1.28 -24.15
C ARG A 508 -9.87 2.00 -25.49
N TYR A 509 -8.89 2.90 -25.63
CA TYR A 509 -8.64 3.68 -26.84
C TYR A 509 -7.48 3.12 -27.65
N ALA A 510 -7.45 3.41 -28.96
CA ALA A 510 -6.30 3.09 -29.80
C ALA A 510 -5.07 3.90 -29.37
N LYS A 511 -3.85 3.38 -29.63
CA LYS A 511 -2.60 3.97 -29.12
C LYS A 511 -2.37 5.41 -29.55
N ASP A 512 -2.82 5.78 -30.75
CA ASP A 512 -2.76 7.13 -31.32
C ASP A 512 -3.73 8.12 -30.65
N GLN A 513 -4.70 7.61 -29.90
CA GLN A 513 -5.66 8.39 -29.10
C GLN A 513 -5.22 8.51 -27.63
N CYS A 514 -4.02 8.03 -27.29
CA CYS A 514 -3.49 8.02 -25.94
C CYS A 514 -2.23 8.90 -25.84
N PRO A 515 -2.03 9.60 -24.71
CA PRO A 515 -0.85 10.43 -24.51
C PRO A 515 0.42 9.61 -24.24
N GLY A 516 0.27 8.31 -23.99
CA GLY A 516 1.34 7.38 -23.62
C GLY A 516 1.35 7.10 -22.11
N GLY A 517 1.74 5.89 -21.74
CA GLY A 517 1.78 5.41 -20.36
C GLY A 517 2.29 3.97 -20.32
N ARG A 518 2.55 3.44 -19.11
CA ARG A 518 2.84 2.00 -18.91
C ARG A 518 1.68 1.27 -18.21
N ASP A 519 0.59 1.98 -17.95
CA ASP A 519 -0.61 1.47 -17.30
C ASP A 519 -1.59 0.85 -18.31
N LEU A 520 -2.69 0.32 -17.80
CA LEU A 520 -3.71 -0.38 -18.57
C LEU A 520 -4.34 0.47 -19.69
N PHE A 521 -4.41 1.78 -19.47
CA PHE A 521 -5.10 2.72 -20.34
C PHE A 521 -4.14 3.64 -21.11
N ASP A 522 -2.84 3.33 -21.12
CA ASP A 522 -1.81 4.10 -21.84
C ASP A 522 -1.86 5.62 -21.52
N GLY A 523 -2.14 5.95 -20.25
CA GLY A 523 -2.28 7.32 -19.75
C GLY A 523 -3.55 8.06 -20.19
N ASN A 524 -4.51 7.41 -20.84
CA ASN A 524 -5.72 8.04 -21.36
C ASN A 524 -6.68 8.48 -20.24
N ALA A 525 -6.86 9.80 -20.08
CA ALA A 525 -7.66 10.37 -19.00
C ALA A 525 -9.16 10.06 -19.11
N ASP A 526 -9.72 9.95 -20.33
CA ASP A 526 -11.15 9.61 -20.48
C ASP A 526 -11.46 8.19 -20.04
N SER A 527 -10.52 7.26 -20.21
CA SER A 527 -10.63 5.89 -19.69
C SER A 527 -10.77 5.89 -18.17
N TYR A 528 -9.94 6.67 -17.46
CA TYR A 528 -10.02 6.83 -16.01
C TYR A 528 -11.32 7.50 -15.56
N LEU A 529 -11.80 8.52 -16.28
CA LEU A 529 -13.09 9.16 -15.99
C LEU A 529 -14.27 8.18 -16.18
N LYS A 530 -14.26 7.39 -17.25
CA LYS A 530 -15.28 6.36 -17.51
C LYS A 530 -15.25 5.27 -16.45
N LEU A 531 -14.07 4.77 -16.12
CA LEU A 531 -13.86 3.77 -15.08
C LEU A 531 -14.44 4.23 -13.74
N GLY A 532 -14.04 5.42 -13.26
CA GLY A 532 -14.57 5.99 -12.03
C GLY A 532 -16.09 6.22 -12.06
N SER A 533 -16.64 6.58 -13.23
CA SER A 533 -18.08 6.73 -13.45
C SER A 533 -18.84 5.40 -13.33
N GLN A 534 -18.32 4.34 -13.96
CA GLN A 534 -18.92 3.01 -13.91
C GLN A 534 -18.85 2.42 -12.50
N MET A 535 -17.69 2.53 -11.83
CA MET A 535 -17.52 2.13 -10.43
C MET A 535 -18.55 2.82 -9.53
N ALA A 536 -18.72 4.13 -9.68
CA ALA A 536 -19.67 4.90 -8.88
C ALA A 536 -21.12 4.52 -9.17
N LYS A 537 -21.51 4.35 -10.44
CA LYS A 537 -22.87 3.94 -10.81
C LYS A 537 -23.21 2.55 -10.28
N ALA A 538 -22.29 1.60 -10.40
CA ALA A 538 -22.48 0.26 -9.84
C ALA A 538 -22.61 0.33 -8.31
N MET A 539 -21.77 1.11 -7.64
CA MET A 539 -21.83 1.29 -6.19
C MET A 539 -23.16 1.90 -5.74
N LEU A 540 -23.63 2.97 -6.40
CA LEU A 540 -24.93 3.60 -6.09
C LEU A 540 -26.10 2.64 -6.34
N HIS A 541 -26.01 1.77 -7.35
CA HIS A 541 -27.02 0.74 -7.58
C HIS A 541 -27.08 -0.27 -6.43
N LEU A 542 -25.93 -0.74 -5.93
CA LEU A 542 -25.88 -1.63 -4.78
C LEU A 542 -26.41 -0.97 -3.51
N LEU A 543 -26.05 0.29 -3.26
CA LEU A 543 -26.55 1.06 -2.11
C LEU A 543 -28.07 1.25 -2.15
N ALA A 544 -28.64 1.51 -3.33
CA ALA A 544 -30.08 1.60 -3.50
C ALA A 544 -30.79 0.25 -3.23
N ALA A 545 -30.21 -0.86 -3.69
CA ALA A 545 -30.72 -2.20 -3.44
C ALA A 545 -30.63 -2.58 -1.94
N GLU A 546 -29.55 -2.20 -1.25
CA GLU A 546 -29.39 -2.41 0.18
C GLU A 546 -30.47 -1.67 0.98
N HIS A 547 -30.72 -0.39 0.67
CA HIS A 547 -31.79 0.38 1.30
C HIS A 547 -33.19 -0.21 1.05
N ALA A 548 -33.44 -0.76 -0.14
CA ALA A 548 -34.71 -1.42 -0.45
C ALA A 548 -34.90 -2.76 0.27
N ALA A 549 -33.81 -3.45 0.63
CA ALA A 549 -33.82 -4.74 1.30
C ALA A 549 -33.92 -4.66 2.84
N LEU A 550 -33.80 -3.46 3.43
CA LEU A 550 -34.02 -3.25 4.86
C LEU A 550 -35.53 -3.25 5.15
N PRO A 551 -36.03 -4.02 6.14
CA PRO A 551 -37.44 -3.97 6.51
C PRO A 551 -37.82 -2.55 6.95
N LYS A 552 -38.94 -2.04 6.41
CA LYS A 552 -39.53 -0.75 6.78
C LYS A 552 -39.95 -0.81 8.27
N GLY A 553 -39.04 -0.48 9.18
CA GLY A 553 -39.28 -0.52 10.63
C GLY A 553 -38.05 -0.34 11.52
N ALA A 554 -36.82 -0.47 11.01
CA ALA A 554 -35.60 -0.37 11.82
C ALA A 554 -35.02 1.05 11.98
N ASN A 555 -35.81 2.12 11.78
CA ASN A 555 -35.43 3.47 12.20
C ASN A 555 -35.79 3.66 13.68
N GLY A 556 -35.02 3.03 14.56
CA GLY A 556 -35.18 3.17 16.00
C GLY A 556 -34.16 2.34 16.76
N ALA A 557 -33.19 3.02 17.38
CA ALA A 557 -32.25 2.50 18.37
C ALA A 557 -31.07 1.64 17.86
N SER A 558 -29.97 2.32 17.52
CA SER A 558 -28.72 2.06 18.25
C SER A 558 -27.99 3.38 18.51
N ARG A 559 -28.33 4.00 19.64
CA ARG A 559 -27.38 4.85 20.37
C ARG A 559 -26.72 3.93 21.40
N ARG A 560 -25.41 3.70 21.25
CA ARG A 560 -24.42 3.69 22.34
C ARG A 560 -23.03 3.68 21.75
#